data_AF-A0A2S6ULA5-F1
#
_entry.id   AF-A0A2S6ULA5-F1
#
_cell.length_a   1.000
_cell.length_b   1.000
_cell.length_c   1.000
_cell.angle_alpha   90.00
_cell.angle_beta   90.00
_cell.angle_gamma   90.00
#
_symmetry.space_group_name_H-M   'P 1'
#
loop_
_entity.id
_entity.type
_entity.pdbx_description
1 polymer ?
#
loop_
_entity_poly.entity_id
_entity_poly.type
_entity_poly.pdbx_seq_one_letter_code
_entity_poly.pdbx_strand_id
1 'polypeptide(L)'
;MSASTNTQLWPTTGDSPIDWEHVFESQDQGLIPLINKTKTRNGLRKSVRTIIHSMFQRKNDDKNRRKFEARLEELLPNGDAQSDPNIENEKRLLTELLREIKEECQRMAAEAAAARIDADEHASRVFAEVCSDVVQTYFDALQGGIDPDLVTPLPFILSPTFAEHFKDALRRYIIPGLTTRCRGMIFRTGHQPAARRREFLENLLQDRKEGPALRDFLGDGWRTLTSHQQLPPKPDEKGLFGNNQEPGQLSLEEWQAEVVEIEKANALSEKFWSEIFQPSEAYLPPTDDDRDMLGSLLAKLPVRITKKITAIRQMVEQADENSSIGRTFDSYRQHRDVDLALLSVAHQRPDLLLGEGDMLKVLLKGCQDQVRQVSFPLVLRYMSDHL
;
A
#
# COMPACT_ATOMS: atom_id res chain seq x y z
N MET A 1 43.41 -22.57 3.37
CA MET A 1 42.91 -21.55 2.43
C MET A 1 41.57 -22.06 1.92
N SER A 2 40.48 -21.53 2.45
CA SER A 2 39.12 -21.98 2.16
C SER A 2 38.69 -21.43 0.80
N ALA A 3 38.34 -22.32 -0.12
CA ALA A 3 37.79 -21.95 -1.42
C ALA A 3 36.35 -21.45 -1.21
N SER A 4 36.17 -20.13 -1.26
CA SER A 4 34.85 -19.52 -1.34
C SER A 4 34.22 -19.88 -2.69
N THR A 5 33.16 -20.67 -2.62
CA THR A 5 32.26 -21.00 -3.73
C THR A 5 31.81 -19.72 -4.44
N ASN A 6 32.22 -19.60 -5.70
CA ASN A 6 31.75 -18.55 -6.61
C ASN A 6 30.25 -18.82 -6.88
N THR A 7 29.35 -18.08 -6.23
CA THR A 7 27.91 -18.06 -6.55
C THR A 7 27.76 -17.50 -7.96
N GLN A 8 27.71 -18.38 -8.95
CA GLN A 8 27.54 -18.01 -10.34
C GLN A 8 26.14 -17.40 -10.51
N LEU A 9 26.08 -16.07 -10.66
CA LEU A 9 24.86 -15.35 -11.01
C LEU A 9 24.48 -15.77 -12.43
N TRP A 10 23.31 -16.38 -12.59
CA TRP A 10 22.76 -16.70 -13.90
C TRP A 10 22.48 -15.41 -14.69
N PRO A 11 22.69 -15.39 -16.02
CA PRO A 11 22.36 -14.24 -16.85
C PRO A 11 20.87 -13.91 -16.71
N THR A 12 20.55 -12.62 -16.62
CA THR A 12 19.18 -12.12 -16.45
C THR A 12 18.72 -11.41 -17.73
N THR A 13 17.43 -11.49 -18.04
CA THR A 13 16.80 -10.61 -19.04
C THR A 13 16.22 -9.38 -18.36
N GLY A 14 15.99 -8.28 -19.09
CA GLY A 14 15.34 -7.08 -18.54
C GLY A 14 14.00 -7.36 -17.83
N ASP A 15 13.25 -8.35 -18.33
CA ASP A 15 11.88 -8.66 -17.87
C ASP A 15 11.72 -9.99 -17.11
N SER A 16 12.66 -10.94 -17.22
CA SER A 16 12.69 -12.20 -16.46
C SER A 16 13.97 -12.33 -15.63
N PRO A 17 13.89 -12.85 -14.38
CA PRO A 17 15.03 -12.91 -13.48
C PRO A 17 16.16 -13.80 -13.99
N ILE A 18 15.92 -14.71 -14.96
CA ILE A 18 16.97 -15.52 -15.60
C ILE A 18 16.66 -15.70 -17.09
N ASP A 19 17.65 -15.47 -17.95
CA ASP A 19 17.63 -15.77 -19.38
C ASP A 19 17.98 -17.25 -19.62
N TRP A 20 16.98 -18.11 -19.51
CA TRP A 20 17.15 -19.55 -19.70
C TRP A 20 17.59 -19.92 -21.12
N GLU A 21 17.30 -19.09 -22.12
CA GLU A 21 17.75 -19.35 -23.49
C GLU A 21 19.27 -19.14 -23.58
N HIS A 22 19.77 -18.03 -23.02
CA HIS A 22 21.20 -17.78 -22.95
C HIS A 22 21.94 -18.82 -22.09
N VAL A 23 21.37 -19.23 -20.94
CA VAL A 23 21.98 -20.24 -20.06
C VAL A 23 22.22 -21.56 -20.79
N PHE A 24 21.25 -22.03 -21.58
CA PHE A 24 21.33 -23.35 -22.18
C PHE A 24 21.95 -23.34 -23.59
N GLU A 25 21.66 -22.34 -24.42
CA GLU A 25 21.89 -22.40 -25.88
C GLU A 25 22.99 -21.42 -26.37
N SER A 26 23.53 -20.54 -25.50
CA SER A 26 24.61 -19.62 -25.87
C SER A 26 25.80 -20.35 -26.51
N GLN A 27 26.21 -19.93 -27.70
CA GLN A 27 27.14 -20.68 -28.57
C GLN A 27 28.45 -21.08 -27.87
N ASP A 28 29.00 -20.21 -27.01
CA ASP A 28 30.28 -20.44 -26.35
C ASP A 28 30.16 -20.84 -24.87
N GLN A 29 29.14 -20.33 -24.19
CA GLN A 29 28.98 -20.41 -22.74
C GLN A 29 27.75 -21.22 -22.30
N GLY A 30 26.89 -21.62 -23.24
CA GLY A 30 25.67 -22.37 -22.96
C GLY A 30 25.95 -23.80 -22.52
N LEU A 31 25.09 -24.32 -21.65
CA LEU A 31 25.23 -25.68 -21.11
C LEU A 31 25.20 -26.76 -22.21
N ILE A 32 24.41 -26.58 -23.28
CA ILE A 32 24.31 -27.52 -24.40
C ILE A 32 25.62 -27.55 -25.21
N PRO A 33 26.16 -26.42 -25.72
CA PRO A 33 27.47 -26.41 -26.38
C PRO A 33 28.62 -26.96 -25.53
N LEU A 34 28.61 -26.72 -24.21
CA LEU A 34 29.61 -27.27 -23.29
C LEU A 34 29.54 -28.80 -23.20
N ILE A 35 28.35 -29.38 -23.20
CA ILE A 35 28.16 -30.83 -23.23
C ILE A 35 28.62 -31.42 -24.57
N ASN A 36 28.37 -30.74 -25.68
CA ASN A 36 28.83 -31.19 -27.00
C ASN A 36 30.36 -31.20 -27.14
N LYS A 37 31.09 -30.40 -26.35
CA LYS A 37 32.57 -30.42 -26.27
C LYS A 37 33.12 -31.60 -25.46
N THR A 38 32.28 -32.34 -24.74
CA THR A 38 32.71 -33.46 -23.88
C THR A 38 33.09 -34.69 -24.71
N LYS A 39 34.21 -35.34 -24.37
CA LYS A 39 34.81 -36.43 -25.17
C LYS A 39 34.57 -37.84 -24.62
N THR A 40 33.97 -37.96 -23.43
CA THR A 40 33.79 -39.26 -22.78
C THR A 40 32.38 -39.41 -22.24
N ARG A 41 31.83 -40.62 -22.30
CA ARG A 41 30.50 -40.95 -21.74
C ARG A 41 30.40 -40.66 -20.24
N ASN A 42 31.46 -40.96 -19.48
CA ASN A 42 31.50 -40.64 -18.05
C ASN A 42 31.54 -39.12 -17.79
N GLY A 43 32.25 -38.37 -18.66
CA GLY A 43 32.22 -36.91 -18.64
C GLY A 43 30.82 -36.36 -18.90
N LEU A 44 30.12 -36.88 -19.93
CA LEU A 44 28.75 -36.48 -20.24
C LEU A 44 27.81 -36.71 -19.05
N ARG A 45 27.86 -37.91 -18.46
CA ARG A 45 27.05 -38.24 -17.27
C ARG A 45 27.32 -37.29 -16.11
N LYS A 46 28.59 -37.06 -15.78
CA LYS A 46 28.97 -36.18 -14.67
C LYS A 46 28.53 -34.74 -14.91
N SER A 47 28.69 -34.23 -16.13
CA SER A 47 28.29 -32.87 -16.51
C SER A 47 26.77 -32.70 -16.41
N VAL A 48 25.98 -33.59 -17.00
CA VAL A 48 24.51 -33.50 -16.96
C VAL A 48 23.98 -33.65 -15.54
N ARG A 49 24.50 -34.60 -14.76
CA ARG A 49 24.12 -34.75 -13.35
C ARG A 49 24.40 -33.47 -12.56
N THR A 50 25.57 -32.85 -12.79
CA THR A 50 25.91 -31.57 -12.14
C THR A 50 24.93 -30.46 -12.53
N ILE A 51 24.51 -30.39 -13.80
CA ILE A 51 23.50 -29.44 -14.25
C ILE A 51 22.16 -29.67 -13.54
N ILE A 52 21.68 -30.92 -13.48
CA ILE A 52 20.43 -31.27 -12.78
C ILE A 52 20.47 -30.80 -11.33
N HIS A 53 21.54 -31.10 -10.58
CA HIS A 53 21.67 -30.64 -9.20
C HIS A 53 21.78 -29.11 -9.08
N SER A 54 22.41 -28.44 -10.05
CA SER A 54 22.53 -26.98 -10.06
C SER A 54 21.22 -26.26 -10.37
N MET A 55 20.38 -26.83 -11.24
CA MET A 55 19.08 -26.24 -11.61
C MET A 55 18.02 -26.43 -10.52
N PHE A 56 18.10 -27.54 -9.78
CA PHE A 56 17.05 -27.98 -8.86
C PHE A 56 17.56 -28.08 -7.42
N GLN A 57 18.10 -26.97 -6.89
CA GLN A 57 18.73 -26.93 -5.57
C GLN A 57 17.73 -26.79 -4.40
N ARG A 58 16.47 -26.39 -4.66
CA ARG A 58 15.53 -26.07 -3.59
C ARG A 58 14.98 -27.35 -2.96
N LYS A 59 14.51 -27.23 -1.71
CA LYS A 59 13.93 -28.33 -0.93
C LYS A 59 12.71 -28.98 -1.62
N ASN A 60 11.98 -28.22 -2.43
CA ASN A 60 10.79 -28.71 -3.13
C ASN A 60 11.11 -29.27 -4.53
N ASP A 61 12.37 -29.20 -4.99
CA ASP A 61 12.75 -29.65 -6.33
C ASP A 61 13.09 -31.15 -6.39
N ASP A 62 12.98 -31.88 -5.27
CA ASP A 62 13.27 -33.31 -5.15
C ASP A 62 12.61 -34.15 -6.25
N LYS A 63 11.36 -33.83 -6.59
CA LYS A 63 10.61 -34.51 -7.66
C LYS A 63 11.28 -34.33 -9.02
N ASN A 64 11.69 -33.10 -9.34
CA ASN A 64 12.33 -32.77 -10.62
C ASN A 64 13.75 -33.33 -10.70
N ARG A 65 14.53 -33.28 -9.61
CA ARG A 65 15.84 -33.97 -9.54
C ARG A 65 15.70 -35.46 -9.86
N ARG A 66 14.81 -36.17 -9.15
CA ARG A 66 14.61 -37.62 -9.38
C ARG A 66 14.13 -37.93 -10.79
N LYS A 67 13.20 -37.13 -11.33
CA LYS A 67 12.70 -37.27 -12.71
C LYS A 67 13.86 -37.22 -13.72
N PHE A 68 14.68 -36.18 -13.68
CA PHE A 68 15.74 -35.99 -14.67
C PHE A 68 16.97 -36.87 -14.42
N GLU A 69 17.26 -37.24 -13.16
CA GLU A 69 18.29 -38.24 -12.85
C GLU A 69 17.90 -39.62 -13.38
N ALA A 70 16.65 -40.05 -13.20
CA ALA A 70 16.17 -41.31 -13.76
C ALA A 70 16.27 -41.30 -15.29
N ARG A 71 15.85 -40.19 -15.92
CA ARG A 71 15.97 -40.01 -17.38
C ARG A 71 17.43 -40.06 -17.86
N LEU A 72 18.36 -39.46 -17.11
CA LEU A 72 19.79 -39.54 -17.41
C LEU A 72 20.30 -40.99 -17.37
N GLU A 73 19.90 -41.79 -16.36
CA GLU A 73 20.32 -43.19 -16.26
C GLU A 73 19.68 -44.07 -17.36
N GLU A 74 18.47 -43.75 -17.84
CA GLU A 74 17.86 -44.40 -19.01
C GLU A 74 18.64 -44.12 -20.30
N LEU A 75 19.04 -42.86 -20.51
CA LEU A 75 19.78 -42.45 -21.71
C LEU A 75 21.25 -42.92 -21.67
N LEU A 76 21.81 -43.06 -20.47
CA LEU A 76 23.17 -43.54 -20.22
C LEU A 76 23.16 -44.67 -19.18
N PRO A 77 22.73 -45.89 -19.52
CA PRO A 77 22.70 -47.00 -18.55
C PRO A 77 24.11 -47.41 -18.12
N ASN A 78 24.21 -47.95 -16.89
CA ASN A 78 25.44 -48.53 -16.36
C ASN A 78 25.65 -49.92 -16.96
N GLY A 79 26.59 -50.03 -17.90
CA GLY A 79 27.00 -51.32 -18.44
C GLY A 79 28.36 -51.21 -19.12
N ASP A 80 29.21 -52.21 -18.90
CA ASP A 80 30.50 -52.44 -19.56
C ASP A 80 30.33 -52.83 -21.05
N ALA A 81 29.25 -52.39 -21.69
CA ALA A 81 29.03 -52.57 -23.11
C ALA A 81 30.13 -51.78 -23.82
N GLN A 82 31.02 -52.52 -24.51
CA GLN A 82 32.08 -52.03 -25.38
C GLN A 82 31.77 -50.61 -25.85
N SER A 83 32.53 -49.65 -25.31
CA SER A 83 32.44 -48.24 -25.63
C SER A 83 32.31 -48.09 -27.14
N ASP A 84 31.12 -47.74 -27.62
CA ASP A 84 30.99 -47.23 -28.98
C ASP A 84 31.92 -46.02 -29.04
N PRO A 85 32.94 -46.00 -29.93
CA PRO A 85 33.84 -44.86 -30.04
C PRO A 85 33.09 -43.57 -30.43
N ASN A 86 31.82 -43.66 -30.84
CA ASN A 86 31.00 -42.55 -31.28
C ASN A 86 29.94 -42.13 -30.25
N ILE A 87 30.32 -41.25 -29.31
CA ILE A 87 29.41 -40.66 -28.29
C ILE A 87 28.40 -39.64 -28.85
N GLU A 88 28.35 -39.44 -30.18
CA GLU A 88 27.53 -38.40 -30.80
C GLU A 88 26.03 -38.68 -30.67
N ASN A 89 25.62 -39.96 -30.64
CA ASN A 89 24.21 -40.29 -30.39
C ASN A 89 23.80 -39.93 -28.95
N GLU A 90 24.65 -40.22 -27.96
CA GLU A 90 24.41 -39.83 -26.57
C GLU A 90 24.40 -38.31 -26.40
N LYS A 91 25.29 -37.57 -27.06
CA LYS A 91 25.26 -36.09 -27.05
C LYS A 91 23.96 -35.53 -27.58
N ARG A 92 23.42 -36.11 -28.67
CA ARG A 92 22.12 -35.71 -29.22
C ARG A 92 20.99 -35.94 -28.22
N LEU A 93 20.91 -37.14 -27.63
CA LEU A 93 19.89 -37.47 -26.63
C LEU A 93 20.00 -36.60 -25.38
N LEU A 94 21.22 -36.30 -24.93
CA LEU A 94 21.44 -35.42 -23.79
C LEU A 94 21.13 -33.96 -24.11
N THR A 95 21.33 -33.52 -25.36
CA THR A 95 20.90 -32.19 -25.80
C THR A 95 19.38 -32.06 -25.67
N GLU A 96 18.63 -33.09 -26.07
CA GLU A 96 17.17 -33.12 -25.89
C GLU A 96 16.80 -33.08 -24.39
N LEU A 97 17.45 -33.88 -23.54
CA LEU A 97 17.24 -33.83 -22.09
C LEU A 97 17.51 -32.45 -21.49
N LEU A 98 18.57 -31.75 -21.92
CA LEU A 98 18.86 -30.40 -21.44
C LEU A 98 17.81 -29.38 -21.88
N ARG A 99 17.21 -29.56 -23.06
CA ARG A 99 16.08 -28.75 -23.50
C ARG A 99 14.81 -29.02 -22.68
N GLU A 100 14.54 -30.28 -22.33
CA GLU A 100 13.45 -30.61 -21.40
C GLU A 100 13.66 -29.96 -20.01
N ILE A 101 14.91 -29.94 -19.52
CA ILE A 101 15.26 -29.25 -18.26
C ILE A 101 15.04 -27.73 -18.40
N LYS A 102 15.48 -27.13 -19.52
CA LYS A 102 15.28 -25.71 -19.83
C LYS A 102 13.79 -25.34 -19.80
N GLU A 103 12.96 -26.11 -20.50
CA GLU A 103 11.51 -25.91 -20.56
C GLU A 103 10.86 -26.00 -19.17
N GLU A 104 11.29 -26.96 -18.35
CA GLU A 104 10.79 -27.10 -16.98
C GLU A 104 11.21 -25.91 -16.09
N CYS A 105 12.44 -25.42 -16.21
CA CYS A 105 12.90 -24.21 -15.53
C CYS A 105 12.10 -22.96 -15.95
N GLN A 106 11.82 -22.82 -17.25
CA GLN A 106 10.96 -21.76 -17.78
C GLN A 106 9.54 -21.86 -17.25
N ARG A 107 8.94 -23.05 -17.24
CA ARG A 107 7.59 -23.31 -16.70
C ARG A 107 7.50 -22.93 -15.22
N MET A 108 8.44 -23.39 -14.39
CA MET A 108 8.47 -23.06 -12.96
C MET A 108 8.65 -21.55 -12.72
N ALA A 109 9.46 -20.88 -13.54
CA ALA A 109 9.64 -19.43 -13.45
C ALA A 109 8.34 -18.68 -13.80
N ALA A 110 7.64 -19.11 -14.85
CA ALA A 110 6.34 -18.55 -15.24
C ALA A 110 5.27 -18.75 -14.16
N GLU A 111 5.19 -19.94 -13.56
CA GLU A 111 4.26 -20.23 -12.46
C GLU A 111 4.56 -19.38 -11.21
N ALA A 112 5.84 -19.22 -10.86
CA ALA A 112 6.25 -18.37 -9.75
C ALA A 112 5.93 -16.89 -10.02
N ALA A 113 6.10 -16.42 -11.26
CA ALA A 113 5.73 -15.06 -11.65
C ALA A 113 4.22 -14.84 -11.57
N ALA A 114 3.41 -15.77 -12.08
CA ALA A 114 1.95 -15.71 -12.02
C ALA A 114 1.44 -15.73 -10.57
N ALA A 115 1.97 -16.64 -9.73
CA ALA A 115 1.61 -16.70 -8.31
C ALA A 115 1.99 -15.42 -7.56
N ARG A 116 3.06 -14.74 -7.98
CA ARG A 116 3.47 -13.45 -7.39
C ARG A 116 2.54 -12.32 -7.80
N ILE A 117 2.11 -12.27 -9.06
CA ILE A 117 1.13 -11.29 -9.53
C ILE A 117 -0.18 -11.45 -8.74
N ASP A 118 -0.70 -12.67 -8.63
CA ASP A 118 -1.91 -12.95 -7.84
C ASP A 118 -1.76 -12.55 -6.36
N ALA A 119 -0.59 -12.84 -5.76
CA ALA A 119 -0.28 -12.44 -4.40
C ALA A 119 -0.28 -10.91 -4.21
N ASP A 120 0.32 -10.17 -5.13
CA ASP A 120 0.39 -8.71 -5.10
C ASP A 120 -0.99 -8.07 -5.35
N GLU A 121 -1.79 -8.62 -6.26
CA GLU A 121 -3.18 -8.17 -6.51
C GLU A 121 -4.07 -8.40 -5.28
N HIS A 122 -4.00 -9.58 -4.67
CA HIS A 122 -4.71 -9.86 -3.42
C HIS A 122 -4.22 -8.95 -2.29
N ALA A 123 -2.91 -8.72 -2.16
CA ALA A 123 -2.37 -7.80 -1.15
C ALA A 123 -2.86 -6.36 -1.37
N SER A 124 -2.98 -5.92 -2.62
CA SER A 124 -3.52 -4.60 -2.98
C SER A 124 -4.99 -4.46 -2.58
N ARG A 125 -5.82 -5.48 -2.83
CA ARG A 125 -7.22 -5.50 -2.37
C ARG A 125 -7.34 -5.43 -0.86
N VAL A 126 -6.56 -6.25 -0.14
CA VAL A 126 -6.56 -6.21 1.33
C VAL A 126 -6.11 -4.84 1.86
N PHE A 127 -5.11 -4.22 1.23
CA PHE A 127 -4.69 -2.86 1.59
C PHE A 127 -5.82 -1.84 1.41
N ALA A 128 -6.51 -1.88 0.27
CA ALA A 128 -7.65 -1.01 -0.01
C ALA A 128 -8.78 -1.18 1.03
N GLU A 129 -9.08 -2.42 1.40
CA GLU A 129 -10.07 -2.73 2.44
C GLU A 129 -9.63 -2.16 3.79
N VAL A 130 -8.40 -2.42 4.23
CA VAL A 130 -7.87 -1.92 5.51
C VAL A 130 -7.91 -0.39 5.58
N CYS A 131 -7.53 0.32 4.51
CA CYS A 131 -7.63 1.78 4.46
C CYS A 131 -9.08 2.27 4.59
N SER A 132 -10.02 1.57 3.94
CA SER A 132 -11.46 1.89 4.03
C SER A 132 -11.99 1.64 5.44
N ASP A 133 -11.61 0.51 6.05
CA ASP A 133 -12.08 0.08 7.37
C ASP A 133 -11.57 1.00 8.48
N VAL A 134 -10.34 1.54 8.35
CA VAL A 134 -9.82 2.57 9.26
C VAL A 134 -10.72 3.79 9.28
N VAL A 135 -11.12 4.29 8.10
CA VAL A 135 -12.01 5.44 7.97
C VAL A 135 -13.41 5.11 8.48
N GLN A 136 -13.94 3.93 8.18
CA GLN A 136 -15.23 3.49 8.71
C GLN A 136 -15.22 3.47 10.25
N THR A 137 -14.16 2.93 10.86
CA THR A 137 -14.02 2.89 12.32
C THR A 137 -14.02 4.29 12.95
N TYR A 138 -13.53 5.31 12.23
CA TYR A 138 -13.67 6.71 12.68
C TYR A 138 -15.12 7.17 12.70
N PHE A 139 -15.85 6.94 11.60
CA PHE A 139 -17.26 7.32 11.51
C PHE A 139 -18.09 6.60 12.58
N ASP A 140 -17.88 5.30 12.77
CA ASP A 140 -18.58 4.52 13.80
C ASP A 140 -18.34 5.11 15.20
N ALA A 141 -17.11 5.53 15.50
CA ALA A 141 -16.79 6.16 16.78
C ALA A 141 -17.48 7.53 16.96
N LEU A 142 -17.59 8.31 15.89
CA LEU A 142 -18.21 9.64 15.88
C LEU A 142 -19.74 9.57 15.94
N GLN A 143 -20.32 8.54 15.33
CA GLN A 143 -21.77 8.35 15.20
C GLN A 143 -22.35 7.53 16.36
N GLY A 144 -21.51 6.84 17.12
CA GLY A 144 -21.93 5.91 18.18
C GLY A 144 -22.83 6.55 19.24
N GLY A 145 -24.11 6.18 19.23
CA GLY A 145 -25.11 6.66 20.20
C GLY A 145 -25.85 7.92 19.77
N ILE A 146 -25.67 8.40 18.54
CA ILE A 146 -26.58 9.37 17.94
C ILE A 146 -27.94 8.68 17.73
N ASP A 147 -29.02 9.36 18.12
CA ASP A 147 -30.38 8.87 17.91
C ASP A 147 -30.67 8.74 16.40
N PRO A 148 -31.02 7.54 15.89
CA PRO A 148 -31.41 7.35 14.49
C PRO A 148 -32.61 8.20 14.06
N ASP A 149 -33.47 8.58 15.01
CA ASP A 149 -34.68 9.38 14.75
C ASP A 149 -34.43 10.90 14.85
N LEU A 150 -33.17 11.32 15.07
CA LEU A 150 -32.81 12.74 15.10
C LEU A 150 -33.09 13.39 13.73
N VAL A 151 -33.67 14.59 13.75
CA VAL A 151 -34.02 15.33 12.53
C VAL A 151 -32.76 15.70 11.74
N THR A 152 -32.68 15.23 10.50
CA THR A 152 -31.67 15.60 9.50
C THR A 152 -31.88 17.03 9.00
N PRO A 153 -30.83 17.76 8.57
CA PRO A 153 -29.49 17.26 8.24
C PRO A 153 -28.48 17.32 9.39
N LEU A 154 -27.77 16.21 9.60
CA LEU A 154 -26.61 16.16 10.50
C LEU A 154 -25.40 16.85 9.86
N PRO A 155 -24.42 17.34 10.64
CA PRO A 155 -23.09 17.65 10.12
C PRO A 155 -22.53 16.46 9.32
N PHE A 156 -21.94 16.68 8.14
CA PHE A 156 -21.46 15.59 7.26
C PHE A 156 -20.65 14.53 8.01
N ILE A 157 -19.76 14.93 8.91
CA ILE A 157 -18.85 14.04 9.61
C ILE A 157 -19.56 13.09 10.59
N LEU A 158 -20.81 13.39 10.94
CA LEU A 158 -21.68 12.59 11.79
C LEU A 158 -22.78 11.86 10.99
N SER A 159 -22.82 12.00 9.66
CA SER A 159 -23.83 11.38 8.82
C SER A 159 -23.39 9.98 8.33
N PRO A 160 -24.20 8.93 8.57
CA PRO A 160 -23.93 7.60 8.00
C PRO A 160 -23.93 7.61 6.46
N THR A 161 -24.80 8.42 5.85
CA THR A 161 -24.86 8.58 4.39
C THR A 161 -23.58 9.20 3.83
N PHE A 162 -23.05 10.23 4.50
CA PHE A 162 -21.77 10.80 4.11
C PHE A 162 -20.62 9.82 4.31
N ALA A 163 -20.62 9.02 5.40
CA ALA A 163 -19.58 8.03 5.66
C ALA A 163 -19.44 7.02 4.51
N GLU A 164 -20.56 6.47 4.04
CA GLU A 164 -20.57 5.56 2.88
C GLU A 164 -20.12 6.27 1.60
N HIS A 165 -20.63 7.48 1.35
CA HIS A 165 -20.24 8.27 0.18
C HIS A 165 -18.72 8.56 0.17
N PHE A 166 -18.17 8.99 1.30
CA PHE A 166 -16.74 9.27 1.45
C PHE A 166 -15.90 8.00 1.28
N LYS A 167 -16.33 6.86 1.81
CA LYS A 167 -15.64 5.57 1.63
C LYS A 167 -15.60 5.16 0.15
N ASP A 168 -16.70 5.33 -0.58
CA ASP A 168 -16.75 5.01 -2.01
C ASP A 168 -15.88 5.95 -2.85
N ALA A 169 -15.90 7.26 -2.55
CA ALA A 169 -15.03 8.23 -3.19
C ALA A 169 -13.54 7.92 -2.91
N LEU A 170 -13.18 7.55 -1.68
CA LEU A 170 -11.83 7.12 -1.33
C LEU A 170 -11.37 5.92 -2.17
N ARG A 171 -12.21 4.89 -2.28
CA ARG A 171 -11.92 3.69 -3.08
C ARG A 171 -11.74 4.00 -4.56
N ARG A 172 -12.50 4.95 -5.09
CA ARG A 172 -12.48 5.30 -6.51
C ARG A 172 -11.31 6.22 -6.87
N TYR A 173 -11.03 7.25 -6.07
CA TYR A 173 -10.09 8.31 -6.46
C TYR A 173 -8.75 8.29 -5.72
N ILE A 174 -8.72 7.84 -4.47
CA ILE A 174 -7.54 8.05 -3.59
C ILE A 174 -6.76 6.75 -3.37
N ILE A 175 -7.45 5.66 -3.03
CA ILE A 175 -6.82 4.37 -2.72
C ILE A 175 -5.97 3.82 -3.87
N PRO A 176 -6.35 3.94 -5.16
CA PRO A 176 -5.47 3.53 -6.26
C PRO A 176 -4.12 4.26 -6.25
N GLY A 177 -4.12 5.57 -5.98
CA GLY A 177 -2.90 6.36 -5.86
C GLY A 177 -2.06 5.95 -4.64
N LEU A 178 -2.71 5.70 -3.50
CA LEU A 178 -2.04 5.18 -2.30
C LEU A 178 -1.44 3.79 -2.52
N THR A 179 -2.13 2.93 -3.27
CA THR A 179 -1.67 1.57 -3.61
C THR A 179 -0.36 1.64 -4.39
N THR A 180 -0.29 2.52 -5.40
CA THR A 180 0.95 2.77 -6.16
C THR A 180 2.07 3.29 -5.27
N ARG A 181 1.81 4.28 -4.40
CA ARG A 181 2.81 4.82 -3.47
C ARG A 181 3.29 3.79 -2.45
N CYS A 182 2.40 2.89 -2.01
CA CYS A 182 2.68 1.85 -1.02
C CYS A 182 3.12 0.51 -1.64
N ARG A 183 3.55 0.49 -2.92
CA ARG A 183 3.91 -0.75 -3.64
C ARG A 183 4.93 -1.62 -2.88
N GLY A 184 5.94 -1.01 -2.27
CA GLY A 184 6.93 -1.74 -1.47
C GLY A 184 6.31 -2.46 -0.27
N MET A 185 5.34 -1.84 0.42
CA MET A 185 4.61 -2.46 1.51
C MET A 185 3.67 -3.56 1.01
N ILE A 186 2.94 -3.32 -0.07
CA ILE A 186 2.06 -4.30 -0.70
C ILE A 186 2.84 -5.56 -1.10
N PHE A 187 4.02 -5.37 -1.68
CA PHE A 187 4.92 -6.47 -2.01
C PHE A 187 5.32 -7.28 -0.77
N ARG A 188 5.70 -6.64 0.34
CA ARG A 188 5.97 -7.34 1.62
C ARG A 188 4.75 -8.10 2.14
N THR A 189 3.56 -7.52 1.98
CA THR A 189 2.29 -8.17 2.34
C THR A 189 2.00 -9.38 1.46
N GLY A 190 2.32 -9.33 0.16
CA GLY A 190 2.20 -10.45 -0.77
C GLY A 190 2.98 -11.70 -0.33
N HIS A 191 4.11 -11.50 0.36
CA HIS A 191 4.95 -12.57 0.93
C HIS A 191 4.36 -13.21 2.21
N GLN A 192 3.34 -12.61 2.80
CA GLN A 192 2.64 -13.21 3.94
C GLN A 192 1.63 -14.26 3.43
N PRO A 193 1.35 -15.32 4.23
CA PRO A 193 0.25 -16.23 3.94
C PRO A 193 -1.06 -15.46 3.78
N ALA A 194 -1.87 -15.82 2.78
CA ALA A 194 -3.08 -15.06 2.41
C ALA A 194 -3.99 -14.72 3.62
N ALA A 195 -4.21 -15.70 4.50
CA ALA A 195 -5.02 -15.55 5.71
C ALA A 195 -4.48 -14.56 6.75
N ARG A 196 -3.18 -14.20 6.70
CA ARG A 196 -2.52 -13.30 7.66
C ARG A 196 -2.22 -11.92 7.09
N ARG A 197 -2.51 -11.67 5.81
CA ARG A 197 -2.19 -10.40 5.13
C ARG A 197 -2.89 -9.20 5.76
N ARG A 198 -4.17 -9.37 6.12
CA ARG A 198 -4.97 -8.35 6.80
C ARG A 198 -4.41 -8.03 8.18
N GLU A 199 -4.27 -9.08 9.01
CA GLU A 199 -3.67 -8.98 10.36
C GLU A 199 -2.29 -8.29 10.31
N PHE A 200 -1.45 -8.63 9.33
CA PHE A 200 -0.14 -8.02 9.13
C PHE A 200 -0.23 -6.50 8.89
N LEU A 201 -1.12 -6.06 8.00
CA LEU A 201 -1.30 -4.63 7.70
C LEU A 201 -1.90 -3.85 8.88
N GLU A 202 -2.90 -4.42 9.55
CA GLU A 202 -3.52 -3.81 10.73
C GLU A 202 -2.51 -3.65 11.88
N ASN A 203 -1.70 -4.69 12.13
CA ASN A 203 -0.63 -4.62 13.13
C ASN A 203 0.42 -3.58 12.76
N LEU A 204 0.81 -3.48 11.49
CA LEU A 204 1.78 -2.48 11.02
C LEU A 204 1.25 -1.05 11.24
N LEU A 205 -0.03 -0.81 10.94
CA LEU A 205 -0.66 0.49 11.17
C LEU A 205 -0.75 0.85 12.65
N GLN A 206 -0.92 -0.13 13.54
CA GLN A 206 -1.00 0.09 14.99
C GLN A 206 0.35 0.07 15.70
N ASP A 207 1.41 -0.38 15.03
CA ASP A 207 2.74 -0.51 15.62
C ASP A 207 3.24 0.83 16.17
N ARG A 208 3.94 0.76 17.31
CA ARG A 208 4.43 1.96 18.01
C ARG A 208 5.69 2.55 17.38
N LYS A 209 6.49 1.75 16.68
CA LYS A 209 7.77 2.15 16.08
C LYS A 209 7.62 2.47 14.60
N GLU A 210 7.04 1.56 13.83
CA GLU A 210 6.89 1.67 12.36
C GLU A 210 5.58 2.33 11.95
N GLY A 211 4.53 2.18 12.75
CA GLY A 211 3.20 2.73 12.45
C GLY A 211 3.15 4.25 12.25
N PRO A 212 3.87 5.09 13.04
CA PRO A 212 3.92 6.54 12.79
C PRO A 212 4.39 6.89 11.38
N ALA A 213 5.51 6.31 10.92
CA ALA A 213 6.05 6.61 9.60
C ALA A 213 5.10 6.18 8.47
N LEU A 214 4.45 5.01 8.61
CA LEU A 214 3.46 4.57 7.63
C LEU A 214 2.26 5.52 7.57
N ARG A 215 1.75 5.95 8.72
CA ARG A 215 0.62 6.86 8.80
C ARG A 215 0.95 8.26 8.26
N ASP A 216 2.15 8.76 8.55
CA ASP A 216 2.64 10.01 7.98
C ASP A 216 2.75 9.89 6.44
N PHE A 217 3.25 8.76 5.94
CA PHE A 217 3.32 8.47 4.51
C PHE A 217 1.93 8.41 3.84
N LEU A 218 0.93 7.84 4.51
CA LEU A 218 -0.46 7.86 4.05
C LEU A 218 -1.05 9.28 4.05
N GLY A 219 -0.76 10.07 5.08
CA GLY A 219 -1.16 11.48 5.16
C GLY A 219 -0.52 12.35 4.08
N ASP A 220 0.76 12.13 3.78
CA ASP A 220 1.44 12.76 2.64
C ASP A 220 0.84 12.32 1.31
N GLY A 221 0.55 11.02 1.18
CA GLY A 221 -0.14 10.47 0.01
C GLY A 221 -1.49 11.15 -0.22
N TRP A 222 -2.31 11.30 0.82
CA TRP A 222 -3.55 12.07 0.78
C TRP A 222 -3.30 13.49 0.25
N ARG A 223 -2.41 14.25 0.91
CA ARG A 223 -2.10 15.62 0.51
C ARG A 223 -1.66 15.72 -0.95
N THR A 224 -0.77 14.84 -1.41
CA THR A 224 -0.32 14.84 -2.81
C THR A 224 -1.47 14.54 -3.78
N LEU A 225 -2.33 13.58 -3.45
CA LEU A 225 -3.41 13.12 -4.33
C LEU A 225 -4.62 14.07 -4.36
N THR A 226 -4.81 14.87 -3.30
CA THR A 226 -5.94 15.78 -3.18
C THR A 226 -5.59 17.26 -3.31
N SER A 227 -4.32 17.60 -3.52
CA SER A 227 -3.89 18.98 -3.76
C SER A 227 -3.77 19.26 -5.25
N HIS A 228 -4.09 20.49 -5.64
CA HIS A 228 -3.76 20.97 -6.98
C HIS A 228 -2.24 21.20 -7.05
N GLN A 229 -1.58 20.52 -7.97
CA GLN A 229 -0.13 20.61 -8.20
C GLN A 229 0.17 21.64 -9.28
N GLN A 230 1.20 22.46 -9.07
CA GLN A 230 1.65 23.43 -10.07
C GLN A 230 2.42 22.75 -11.19
N LEU A 231 2.21 23.19 -12.42
CA LEU A 231 2.94 22.68 -13.57
C LEU A 231 4.41 23.13 -13.53
N PRO A 232 5.36 22.25 -13.89
CA PRO A 232 6.76 22.62 -13.98
C PRO A 232 6.97 23.66 -15.10
N PRO A 233 7.93 24.58 -14.95
CA PRO A 233 8.24 25.55 -15.99
C PRO A 233 8.75 24.85 -17.25
N LYS A 234 8.32 25.33 -18.42
CA LYS A 234 8.75 24.77 -19.71
C LYS A 234 10.27 24.93 -19.88
N PRO A 235 11.01 23.88 -20.27
CA PRO A 235 12.45 23.97 -20.52
C PRO A 235 12.76 24.83 -21.75
N ASP A 236 13.90 25.53 -21.73
CA ASP A 236 14.33 26.42 -22.82
C ASP A 236 14.75 25.65 -24.08
N GLU A 237 14.27 26.09 -25.25
CA GLU A 237 14.59 25.47 -26.55
C GLU A 237 16.08 25.62 -26.95
N LYS A 238 16.86 26.45 -26.24
CA LYS A 238 18.28 26.70 -26.53
C LYS A 238 19.21 25.50 -26.27
N GLY A 239 18.73 24.44 -25.61
CA GLY A 239 19.48 23.19 -25.41
C GLY A 239 19.58 22.28 -26.64
N LEU A 240 18.80 22.54 -27.71
CA LEU A 240 18.80 21.69 -28.92
C LEU A 240 20.12 21.73 -29.71
N PHE A 241 20.99 22.75 -29.50
CA PHE A 241 22.27 22.90 -30.21
C PHE A 241 23.46 23.19 -29.29
N GLY A 242 23.32 23.07 -27.97
CA GLY A 242 24.39 23.38 -27.02
C GLY A 242 24.30 22.51 -25.77
N ASN A 243 25.38 21.77 -25.48
CA ASN A 243 25.58 20.81 -24.40
C ASN A 243 25.51 21.38 -22.95
N ASN A 244 24.69 22.40 -22.68
CA ASN A 244 24.50 22.94 -21.34
C ASN A 244 23.07 22.69 -20.87
N GLN A 245 22.75 21.42 -20.60
CA GLN A 245 21.60 21.10 -19.76
C GLN A 245 22.05 21.39 -18.32
N GLU A 246 21.48 22.43 -17.68
CA GLU A 246 21.77 22.66 -16.27
C GLU A 246 21.31 21.46 -15.44
N PRO A 247 22.08 21.02 -14.44
CA PRO A 247 21.72 19.88 -13.61
C PRO A 247 20.38 20.14 -12.91
N GLY A 248 19.35 19.38 -13.31
CA GLY A 248 17.98 19.47 -12.78
C GLY A 248 16.91 19.89 -13.78
N GLN A 249 17.25 20.23 -15.03
CA GLN A 249 16.28 20.63 -16.05
C GLN A 249 15.77 19.42 -16.86
N LEU A 250 14.46 19.16 -16.80
CA LEU A 250 13.80 18.11 -17.61
C LEU A 250 14.03 18.36 -19.10
N SER A 251 14.23 17.31 -19.89
CA SER A 251 14.12 17.42 -21.34
C SER A 251 12.70 17.83 -21.76
N LEU A 252 12.53 18.30 -23.00
CA LEU A 252 11.20 18.69 -23.50
C LEU A 252 10.21 17.52 -23.46
N GLU A 253 10.66 16.30 -23.79
CA GLU A 253 9.83 15.10 -23.75
C GLU A 253 9.45 14.70 -22.32
N GLU A 254 10.41 14.73 -21.39
CA GLU A 254 10.13 14.47 -19.97
C GLU A 254 9.21 15.54 -19.36
N TRP A 255 9.40 16.81 -19.71
CA TRP A 255 8.52 17.90 -19.28
C TRP A 255 7.10 17.72 -19.80
N GLN A 256 6.93 17.36 -21.07
CA GLN A 256 5.61 17.09 -21.64
C GLN A 256 4.92 15.92 -20.93
N ALA A 257 5.65 14.84 -20.67
CA ALA A 257 5.12 13.69 -19.94
C ALA A 257 4.72 14.05 -18.51
N GLU A 258 5.54 14.82 -17.80
CA GLU A 258 5.27 15.28 -16.44
C GLU A 258 4.04 16.20 -16.38
N VAL A 259 3.90 17.14 -17.32
CA VAL A 259 2.72 18.02 -17.41
C VAL A 259 1.45 17.20 -17.57
N VAL A 260 1.44 16.20 -18.46
CA VAL A 260 0.27 15.34 -18.68
C VAL A 260 -0.12 14.56 -17.42
N GLU A 261 0.85 14.02 -16.68
CA GLU A 261 0.56 13.30 -15.44
C GLU A 261 0.07 14.24 -14.33
N ILE A 262 0.62 15.46 -14.22
CA ILE A 262 0.15 16.48 -13.26
C ILE A 262 -1.28 16.94 -13.60
N GLU A 263 -1.58 17.22 -14.86
CA GLU A 263 -2.92 17.63 -15.29
C GLU A 263 -3.96 16.53 -14.99
N LYS A 264 -3.59 15.28 -15.24
CA LYS A 264 -4.42 14.12 -14.90
C LYS A 264 -4.63 13.97 -13.39
N ALA A 265 -3.59 14.18 -12.59
CA ALA A 265 -3.69 14.16 -11.12
C ALA A 265 -4.59 15.30 -10.60
N ASN A 266 -4.44 16.51 -11.14
CA ASN A 266 -5.27 17.66 -10.80
C ASN A 266 -6.74 17.41 -11.16
N ALA A 267 -7.03 16.88 -12.35
CA ALA A 267 -8.38 16.54 -12.76
C ALA A 267 -9.03 15.46 -11.87
N LEU A 268 -8.25 14.49 -11.38
CA LEU A 268 -8.73 13.49 -10.42
C LEU A 268 -9.02 14.11 -9.05
N SER A 269 -8.14 14.99 -8.56
CA SER A 269 -8.34 15.74 -7.32
C SER A 269 -9.59 16.61 -7.37
N GLU A 270 -9.80 17.34 -8.48
CA GLU A 270 -11.00 18.15 -8.70
C GLU A 270 -12.27 17.30 -8.73
N LYS A 271 -12.26 16.16 -9.40
CA LYS A 271 -13.39 15.22 -9.40
C LYS A 271 -13.69 14.71 -8.00
N PHE A 272 -12.67 14.29 -7.25
CA PHE A 272 -12.82 13.83 -5.86
C PHE A 272 -13.50 14.90 -5.01
N TRP A 273 -12.99 16.14 -5.01
CA TRP A 273 -13.57 17.22 -4.22
C TRP A 273 -14.96 17.63 -4.70
N SER A 274 -15.20 17.62 -6.01
CA SER A 274 -16.53 17.92 -6.57
C SER A 274 -17.58 16.91 -6.12
N GLU A 275 -17.19 15.65 -5.89
CA GLU A 275 -18.06 14.59 -5.38
C GLU A 275 -18.29 14.75 -3.88
N ILE A 276 -17.23 14.99 -3.10
CA ILE A 276 -17.32 15.16 -1.64
C ILE A 276 -18.14 16.40 -1.23
N PHE A 277 -18.05 17.49 -1.98
CA PHE A 277 -18.77 18.74 -1.68
C PHE A 277 -20.19 18.80 -2.27
N GLN A 278 -20.70 17.72 -2.86
CA GLN A 278 -22.06 17.73 -3.38
C GLN A 278 -23.08 18.01 -2.27
N PRO A 279 -24.03 18.95 -2.50
CA PRO A 279 -25.14 19.16 -1.61
C PRO A 279 -25.94 17.87 -1.42
N SER A 280 -26.43 17.66 -0.20
CA SER A 280 -27.24 16.50 0.16
C SER A 280 -28.35 16.95 1.09
N GLU A 281 -29.53 16.35 0.95
CA GLU A 281 -30.62 16.55 1.91
C GLU A 281 -30.37 15.75 3.20
N ALA A 282 -29.51 14.73 3.16
CA ALA A 282 -29.22 13.85 4.29
C ALA A 282 -28.18 14.45 5.27
N TYR A 283 -27.39 15.43 4.85
CA TYR A 283 -26.34 16.02 5.66
C TYR A 283 -25.94 17.43 5.20
N LEU A 284 -25.42 18.23 6.14
CA LEU A 284 -24.80 19.51 5.84
C LEU A 284 -23.42 19.24 5.23
N PRO A 285 -23.16 19.63 3.97
CA PRO A 285 -21.97 19.22 3.24
C PRO A 285 -20.68 19.81 3.82
N PRO A 286 -19.53 19.13 3.62
CA PRO A 286 -18.24 19.70 3.98
C PRO A 286 -17.90 20.94 3.14
N THR A 287 -16.98 21.75 3.65
CA THR A 287 -16.41 22.90 2.95
C THR A 287 -14.91 22.68 2.68
N ASP A 288 -14.29 23.60 1.94
CA ASP A 288 -12.86 23.55 1.66
C ASP A 288 -11.97 23.52 2.91
N ASP A 289 -12.43 24.10 4.01
CA ASP A 289 -11.70 24.09 5.29
C ASP A 289 -11.62 22.69 5.92
N ASP A 290 -12.47 21.75 5.48
CA ASP A 290 -12.56 20.41 6.05
C ASP A 290 -11.60 19.40 5.39
N ARG A 291 -10.89 19.78 4.32
CA ARG A 291 -10.04 18.90 3.52
C ARG A 291 -8.95 18.20 4.34
N ASP A 292 -8.27 18.96 5.20
CA ASP A 292 -7.19 18.44 6.04
C ASP A 292 -7.72 17.51 7.15
N MET A 293 -8.89 17.84 7.70
CA MET A 293 -9.55 17.02 8.72
C MET A 293 -9.94 15.66 8.13
N LEU A 294 -10.55 15.65 6.93
CA LEU A 294 -10.91 14.44 6.20
C LEU A 294 -9.69 13.56 5.90
N GLY A 295 -8.56 14.15 5.50
CA GLY A 295 -7.31 13.41 5.31
C GLY A 295 -6.76 12.80 6.60
N SER A 296 -7.00 13.47 7.72
CA SER A 296 -6.54 12.99 9.02
C SER A 296 -7.23 11.71 9.48
N LEU A 297 -8.40 11.36 8.91
CA LEU A 297 -9.10 10.09 9.15
C LEU A 297 -8.27 8.88 8.67
N LEU A 298 -7.46 9.04 7.63
CA LEU A 298 -6.53 8.00 7.14
C LEU A 298 -5.21 7.98 7.92
N ALA A 299 -4.73 9.15 8.35
CA ALA A 299 -3.40 9.30 8.94
C ALA A 299 -3.37 9.13 10.48
N LYS A 300 -4.50 9.18 11.18
CA LYS A 300 -4.55 9.04 12.64
C LYS A 300 -5.19 7.70 13.02
N LEU A 301 -4.93 7.19 14.22
CA LEU A 301 -5.60 5.97 14.70
C LEU A 301 -7.00 6.24 15.30
N PRO A 302 -8.07 5.51 14.89
CA PRO A 302 -9.44 5.70 15.41
C PRO A 302 -9.54 5.67 16.93
N VAL A 303 -8.74 4.80 17.59
CA VAL A 303 -8.69 4.73 19.06
C VAL A 303 -8.40 6.08 19.74
N ARG A 304 -7.73 7.01 19.04
CA ARG A 304 -7.47 8.36 19.58
C ARG A 304 -8.73 9.21 19.62
N ILE A 305 -9.62 9.12 18.63
CA ILE A 305 -10.88 9.88 18.65
C ILE A 305 -11.83 9.30 19.70
N THR A 306 -11.93 7.97 19.79
CA THR A 306 -12.76 7.31 20.80
C THR A 306 -12.36 7.73 22.21
N LYS A 307 -11.05 7.76 22.51
CA LYS A 307 -10.53 8.24 23.80
C LYS A 307 -10.88 9.70 24.10
N LYS A 308 -10.96 10.57 23.08
CA LYS A 308 -11.37 11.97 23.25
C LYS A 308 -12.86 12.07 23.53
N ILE A 309 -13.68 11.37 22.75
CA ILE A 309 -15.15 11.30 22.95
C ILE A 309 -15.46 10.79 24.35
N THR A 310 -14.86 9.66 24.77
CA THR A 310 -15.05 9.11 26.11
C THR A 310 -14.62 10.07 27.21
N ALA A 311 -13.46 10.73 27.06
CA ALA A 311 -12.98 11.68 28.07
C ALA A 311 -13.92 12.88 28.23
N ILE A 312 -14.39 13.47 27.12
CA ILE A 312 -15.32 14.61 27.17
C ILE A 312 -16.67 14.17 27.76
N ARG A 313 -17.19 13.01 27.36
CA ARG A 313 -18.43 12.45 27.92
C ARG A 313 -18.33 12.27 29.43
N GLN A 314 -17.25 11.65 29.91
CA GLN A 314 -17.02 11.44 31.35
C GLN A 314 -16.90 12.75 32.12
N MET A 315 -16.25 13.78 31.56
CA MET A 315 -16.18 15.11 32.20
C MET A 315 -17.56 15.71 32.43
N VAL A 316 -18.45 15.59 31.44
CA VAL A 316 -19.81 16.14 31.51
C VAL A 316 -20.70 15.30 32.43
N GLU A 317 -20.64 13.97 32.35
CA GLU A 317 -21.44 13.08 33.21
C GLU A 317 -21.09 13.20 34.69
N GLN A 318 -19.84 13.57 35.01
CA GLN A 318 -19.36 13.73 36.38
C GLN A 318 -19.44 15.19 36.86
N ALA A 319 -20.00 16.10 36.06
CA ALA A 319 -20.18 17.49 36.43
C ALA A 319 -21.22 17.60 37.54
N ASP A 320 -20.80 18.08 38.72
CA ASP A 320 -21.72 18.54 39.75
C ASP A 320 -21.92 20.07 39.67
N GLU A 321 -22.91 20.60 40.39
CA GLU A 321 -23.26 22.03 40.41
C GLU A 321 -22.10 22.95 40.85
N ASN A 322 -21.09 22.40 41.54
CA ASN A 322 -19.91 23.12 42.01
C ASN A 322 -18.64 22.82 41.19
N SER A 323 -18.77 22.05 40.11
CA SER A 323 -17.62 21.53 39.37
C SER A 323 -16.97 22.63 38.54
N SER A 324 -15.64 22.71 38.60
CA SER A 324 -14.84 23.58 37.72
C SER A 324 -14.68 22.96 36.32
N ILE A 325 -15.75 22.39 35.74
CA ILE A 325 -15.67 21.62 34.51
C ILE A 325 -15.05 22.41 33.36
N GLY A 326 -15.35 23.70 33.23
CA GLY A 326 -14.72 24.58 32.25
C GLY A 326 -13.20 24.63 32.38
N ARG A 327 -12.65 24.63 33.61
CA ARG A 327 -11.19 24.58 33.83
C ARG A 327 -10.62 23.19 33.52
N THR A 328 -11.34 22.13 33.89
CA THR A 328 -10.94 20.75 33.58
C THR A 328 -10.87 20.53 32.07
N PHE A 329 -11.87 20.99 31.34
CA PHE A 329 -11.91 20.95 29.90
C PHE A 329 -10.82 21.82 29.26
N ASP A 330 -10.60 23.03 29.79
CA ASP A 330 -9.52 23.92 29.33
C ASP A 330 -8.13 23.27 29.48
N SER A 331 -7.87 22.64 30.63
CA SER A 331 -6.64 21.88 30.85
C SER A 331 -6.52 20.67 29.91
N TYR A 332 -7.64 19.97 29.66
CA TYR A 332 -7.65 18.82 28.75
C TYR A 332 -7.32 19.21 27.29
N ARG A 333 -7.87 20.33 26.81
CA ARG A 333 -7.70 20.77 25.41
C ARG A 333 -6.36 21.43 25.12
N GLN A 334 -5.59 21.86 26.12
CA GLN A 334 -4.39 22.72 25.95
C GLN A 334 -3.35 22.23 24.94
N HIS A 335 -3.34 20.94 24.57
CA HIS A 335 -2.50 20.40 23.49
C HIS A 335 -3.23 19.38 22.62
N ARG A 336 -4.56 19.48 22.54
CA ARG A 336 -5.42 18.50 21.86
C ARG A 336 -6.44 19.23 21.01
N ASP A 337 -6.46 18.87 19.74
CA ASP A 337 -7.61 19.12 18.88
C ASP A 337 -8.79 18.25 19.38
N VAL A 338 -9.81 18.89 19.93
CA VAL A 338 -10.98 18.25 20.53
C VAL A 338 -12.29 18.65 19.86
N ASP A 339 -12.24 19.48 18.81
CA ASP A 339 -13.41 20.06 18.14
C ASP A 339 -14.37 18.97 17.66
N LEU A 340 -13.86 18.06 16.84
CA LEU A 340 -14.63 16.95 16.28
C LEU A 340 -15.18 16.02 17.38
N ALA A 341 -14.43 15.79 18.45
CA ALA A 341 -14.88 14.96 19.57
C ALA A 341 -16.00 15.65 20.37
N LEU A 342 -15.89 16.96 20.58
CA LEU A 342 -16.90 17.75 21.27
C LEU A 342 -18.20 17.82 20.46
N LEU A 343 -18.10 18.07 19.14
CA LEU A 343 -19.25 18.05 18.23
C LEU A 343 -19.97 16.71 18.27
N SER A 344 -19.21 15.61 18.21
CA SER A 344 -19.73 14.25 18.30
C SER A 344 -20.46 14.00 19.63
N VAL A 345 -19.85 14.32 20.77
CA VAL A 345 -20.50 14.14 22.08
C VAL A 345 -21.77 14.97 22.20
N ALA A 346 -21.81 16.19 21.65
CA ALA A 346 -22.99 17.05 21.71
C ALA A 346 -24.18 16.47 20.93
N HIS A 347 -23.94 15.71 19.86
CA HIS A 347 -25.00 15.01 19.11
C HIS A 347 -25.33 13.63 19.68
N GLN A 348 -24.36 12.95 20.30
CA GLN A 348 -24.59 11.65 20.96
C GLN A 348 -25.34 11.79 22.28
N ARG A 349 -25.16 12.91 23.00
CA ARG A 349 -25.75 13.19 24.30
C ARG A 349 -26.24 14.64 24.38
N PRO A 350 -27.26 15.01 23.56
CA PRO A 350 -27.81 16.36 23.57
C PRO A 350 -28.42 16.69 24.94
N ASP A 351 -28.96 15.70 25.65
CA ASP A 351 -29.48 15.82 27.02
C ASP A 351 -28.45 16.40 28.00
N LEU A 352 -27.18 16.03 27.84
CA LEU A 352 -26.11 16.44 28.73
C LEU A 352 -25.46 17.77 28.32
N LEU A 353 -25.30 18.02 27.02
CA LEU A 353 -24.53 19.15 26.52
C LEU A 353 -25.39 20.36 26.13
N LEU A 354 -26.60 20.10 25.64
CA LEU A 354 -27.53 21.09 25.08
C LEU A 354 -28.83 21.22 25.89
N GLY A 355 -29.00 20.39 26.93
CA GLY A 355 -30.15 20.41 27.81
C GLY A 355 -30.12 21.55 28.84
N GLU A 356 -30.90 21.41 29.91
CA GLU A 356 -30.99 22.41 30.99
C GLU A 356 -29.62 22.61 31.65
N GLY A 357 -29.02 23.79 31.45
CA GLY A 357 -27.72 24.16 32.00
C GLY A 357 -26.67 24.59 30.98
N ASP A 358 -26.94 24.44 29.67
CA ASP A 358 -26.06 24.85 28.55
C ASP A 358 -24.60 24.42 28.78
N MET A 359 -24.36 23.14 29.09
CA MET A 359 -23.04 22.67 29.49
C MET A 359 -21.98 22.94 28.40
N LEU A 360 -22.36 22.88 27.13
CA LEU A 360 -21.49 23.29 26.02
C LEU A 360 -20.96 24.73 26.20
N LYS A 361 -21.83 25.67 26.59
CA LYS A 361 -21.47 27.05 26.90
C LYS A 361 -20.56 27.15 28.12
N VAL A 362 -20.82 26.35 29.17
CA VAL A 362 -19.97 26.28 30.37
C VAL A 362 -18.56 25.80 30.04
N LEU A 363 -18.43 24.75 29.22
CA LEU A 363 -17.14 24.21 28.76
C LEU A 363 -16.32 25.28 28.00
N LEU A 364 -16.99 26.06 27.16
CA LEU A 364 -16.35 27.03 26.28
C LEU A 364 -16.24 28.45 26.88
N LYS A 365 -16.86 28.71 28.03
CA LYS A 365 -16.89 30.03 28.69
C LYS A 365 -15.51 30.65 28.90
N GLY A 366 -14.50 29.82 29.20
CA GLY A 366 -13.11 30.26 29.41
C GLY A 366 -12.31 30.50 28.13
N CYS A 367 -12.82 30.08 26.97
CA CYS A 367 -12.15 30.27 25.69
C CYS A 367 -12.47 31.66 25.13
N GLN A 368 -11.44 32.44 24.79
CA GLN A 368 -11.60 33.70 24.05
C GLN A 368 -12.11 33.43 22.63
N ASP A 369 -12.84 34.38 22.03
CA ASP A 369 -13.47 34.20 20.72
C ASP A 369 -12.47 33.82 19.61
N GLN A 370 -11.29 34.46 19.59
CA GLN A 370 -10.21 34.10 18.65
C GLN A 370 -9.76 32.65 18.82
N VAL A 371 -9.65 32.18 20.06
CA VAL A 371 -9.29 30.79 20.36
C VAL A 371 -10.41 29.85 19.95
N ARG A 372 -11.68 30.25 20.11
CA ARG A 372 -12.84 29.45 19.67
C ARG A 372 -12.84 29.28 18.16
N GLN A 373 -12.64 30.35 17.40
CA GLN A 373 -12.63 30.31 15.94
C GLN A 373 -11.55 29.37 15.39
N VAL A 374 -10.38 29.34 16.01
CA VAL A 374 -9.27 28.49 15.57
C VAL A 374 -9.39 27.05 16.08
N SER A 375 -9.83 26.86 17.32
CA SER A 375 -9.78 25.55 17.99
C SER A 375 -11.09 24.76 17.89
N PHE A 376 -12.19 25.42 17.53
CA PHE A 376 -13.55 24.85 17.49
C PHE A 376 -14.34 25.24 16.23
N PRO A 377 -13.76 25.20 15.01
CA PRO A 377 -14.45 25.63 13.80
C PRO A 377 -15.73 24.83 13.51
N LEU A 378 -15.76 23.52 13.76
CA LEU A 378 -16.93 22.69 13.49
C LEU A 378 -18.03 22.92 14.53
N VAL A 379 -17.68 22.99 15.82
CA VAL A 379 -18.66 23.32 16.87
C VAL A 379 -19.26 24.71 16.63
N LEU A 380 -18.46 25.71 16.23
CA LEU A 380 -18.99 27.02 15.89
C LEU A 380 -19.91 27.00 14.66
N ARG A 381 -19.56 26.21 13.64
CA ARG A 381 -20.33 26.12 12.40
C ARG A 381 -21.69 25.45 12.61
N TYR A 382 -21.75 24.41 13.43
CA TYR A 382 -22.95 23.57 13.57
C TYR A 382 -23.73 23.79 14.86
N MET A 383 -23.13 24.40 15.89
CA MET A 383 -23.73 24.58 17.21
C MET A 383 -23.73 26.05 17.66
N SER A 384 -23.65 27.02 16.72
CA SER A 384 -23.62 28.46 17.05
C SER A 384 -24.78 28.89 17.95
N ASP A 385 -25.95 28.30 17.75
CA ASP A 385 -27.18 28.66 18.47
C ASP A 385 -27.15 28.23 19.94
N HIS A 386 -26.18 27.39 20.33
CA HIS A 386 -25.97 26.86 21.67
C HIS A 386 -24.77 27.48 22.41
N LEU A 387 -24.12 28.51 21.85
CA LEU A 387 -22.94 29.19 22.40
C LEU A 387 -23.27 30.62 22.82
#